data_AF-A0A9D4S8M2-F1
#
_entry.id   AF-A0A9D4S8M2-F1
#
_cell.length_a   1.000
_cell.length_b   1.000
_cell.length_c   1.000
_cell.angle_alpha   90.00
_cell.angle_beta   90.00
_cell.angle_gamma   90.00
#
_symmetry.space_group_name_H-M   'P 1'
#
loop_
_entity.id
_entity.type
_entity.pdbx_description
1 polymer ?
#
loop_
_entity_poly.entity_id
_entity_poly.type
_entity_poly.pdbx_seq_one_letter_code
_entity_poly.pdbx_strand_id
1 'polypeptide(L)' 'MIFLNNGVPLEGLDILKFPKFTQKVCTNKTSVQVETLPSTTAAFRFHSLRTYLQTQIWRGNNTLDAVDLG' A
#
# COMPACT_ATOMS: atom_id res chain seq x y z
N MET A 1 -2.68 10.40 -6.44
CA MET A 1 -1.53 10.48 -5.51
C MET A 1 -2.08 10.20 -4.11
N ILE A 2 -1.51 9.24 -3.39
CA ILE A 2 -2.05 8.76 -2.09
C ILE A 2 -1.01 9.12 -1.03
N PHE A 3 -1.40 9.92 -0.05
CA PHE A 3 -0.53 10.39 1.04
C PHE A 3 -0.78 9.55 2.29
N LEU A 4 0.23 8.82 2.79
CA LEU A 4 0.10 8.03 4.02
C LEU A 4 1.43 7.99 4.79
N ASN A 5 1.62 9.06 5.58
CA ASN A 5 2.35 9.16 6.86
C ASN A 5 2.45 10.67 7.17
N ASN A 6 1.68 11.15 8.14
CA ASN A 6 1.74 12.52 8.68
C ASN A 6 1.56 13.68 7.67
N GLY A 7 0.92 13.45 6.51
CA GLY A 7 0.62 14.52 5.56
C GLY A 7 1.86 15.16 4.91
N VAL A 8 3.03 14.54 5.01
CA VAL A 8 4.23 15.04 4.31
C VAL A 8 4.02 14.79 2.81
N PRO A 9 4.02 15.84 1.95
CA PRO A 9 3.63 15.71 0.54
C PRO A 9 4.67 15.00 -0.34
N LEU A 10 5.75 14.50 0.24
CA LEU A 10 6.93 14.11 -0.49
C LEU A 10 7.11 12.60 -0.44
N GLU A 11 7.11 12.06 -1.65
CA GLU A 11 7.62 10.75 -2.02
C GLU A 11 6.64 9.58 -1.87
N GLY A 12 6.36 8.91 -3.01
CA GLY A 12 5.48 7.75 -3.06
C GLY A 12 5.93 6.63 -2.11
N LEU A 13 5.00 5.75 -1.74
CA LEU A 13 5.23 4.65 -0.78
C LEU A 13 6.51 3.84 -1.08
N ASP A 14 6.87 3.70 -2.36
CA ASP A 14 8.05 2.95 -2.78
C ASP A 14 9.37 3.62 -2.37
N ILE A 15 9.41 4.94 -2.31
CA ILE A 15 10.60 5.70 -1.91
C ILE A 15 10.81 5.57 -0.39
N LEU A 16 9.75 5.53 0.41
CA LEU A 16 9.84 5.35 1.87
C LEU A 16 10.24 3.93 2.29
N LYS A 17 10.11 2.95 1.39
CA LYS A 17 10.45 1.56 1.68
C LYS A 17 11.95 1.36 1.83
N PHE A 18 12.75 1.94 0.93
CA PHE A 18 14.20 1.75 0.92
C PHE A 18 14.87 2.32 2.19
N PRO A 19 14.62 3.58 2.61
CA PRO A 19 15.16 4.13 3.85
C PRO A 19 14.72 3.35 5.09
N LYS A 20 13.46 2.92 5.17
CA LYS A 20 12.98 2.09 6.30
C LYS A 20 13.62 0.71 6.34
N PHE A 21 13.83 0.09 5.19
CA PHE A 21 14.55 -1.17 5.09
C PHE A 21 16.01 -0.98 5.55
N THR A 22 16.72 0.00 5.01
CA THR A 22 18.09 0.33 5.38
C THR A 22 18.22 0.63 6.87
N GLN A 23 17.32 1.45 7.44
CA GLN A 23 17.29 1.73 8.87
C GLN A 23 17.19 0.43 9.68
N LYS A 24 16.28 -0.47 9.32
CA LYS A 24 16.09 -1.75 10.02
C LYS A 24 17.29 -2.67 9.89
N VAL A 25 17.90 -2.77 8.72
CA VAL A 25 19.13 -3.55 8.50
C VAL A 25 20.28 -2.99 9.35
N CYS A 26 20.42 -1.67 9.43
CA CYS A 26 21.49 -1.04 10.19
C CYS A 26 21.31 -1.10 11.71
N THR A 27 20.07 -1.16 12.21
CA THR A 27 19.78 -1.15 13.67
C THR A 27 19.51 -2.52 14.27
N ASN A 28 19.04 -3.52 13.50
CA ASN A 28 18.77 -4.86 14.03
C ASN A 28 19.93 -5.82 13.80
N LYS A 29 20.22 -6.65 14.80
CA LYS A 29 21.11 -7.83 14.70
C LYS A 29 20.41 -9.08 14.16
N THR A 30 19.11 -8.97 13.89
CA THR A 30 18.22 -10.05 13.44
C THR A 30 17.68 -9.76 12.05
N SER A 31 17.21 -10.80 11.34
CA SER A 31 16.67 -10.64 9.99
C SER A 31 15.46 -9.70 9.97
N VAL A 32 15.37 -8.87 8.92
CA VAL A 32 14.24 -7.95 8.73
C VAL A 32 13.00 -8.75 8.35
N GLN A 33 11.99 -8.71 9.21
CA GLN A 33 10.68 -9.30 8.92
C GLN A 33 9.97 -8.47 7.84
N VAL A 34 9.67 -9.10 6.71
CA VAL A 34 9.14 -8.43 5.50
C VAL A 34 7.78 -7.76 5.76
N GLU A 35 6.96 -8.38 6.59
CA GLU A 35 5.65 -7.88 7.05
C GLU A 35 5.72 -6.54 7.81
N THR A 36 6.89 -6.20 8.35
CA THR A 36 7.10 -4.95 9.09
C THR A 36 7.54 -3.79 8.17
N LEU A 37 7.73 -4.04 6.88
CA LEU A 37 8.04 -3.01 5.89
C LEU A 37 6.75 -2.37 5.37
N PRO A 38 6.80 -1.10 4.91
CA PRO A 38 5.66 -0.50 4.22
C PRO A 38 5.23 -1.35 3.02
N SER A 39 3.92 -1.43 2.76
CA SER A 39 3.39 -2.03 1.53
C SER A 39 3.93 -1.29 0.29
N THR A 40 4.05 -1.97 -0.85
CA THR A 40 4.38 -1.26 -2.12
C THR A 40 3.22 -0.35 -2.53
N THR A 41 3.49 0.66 -3.34
CA THR A 41 2.41 1.47 -3.96
C THR A 41 1.42 0.57 -4.71
N ALA A 42 1.92 -0.45 -5.42
CA ALA A 42 1.08 -1.43 -6.12
C ALA A 42 0.19 -2.23 -5.17
N ALA A 43 0.73 -2.76 -4.07
CA ALA A 43 -0.05 -3.48 -3.06
C ALA A 43 -1.09 -2.58 -2.40
N PHE A 44 -0.75 -1.32 -2.13
CA PHE A 44 -1.68 -0.34 -1.60
C PHE A 44 -2.82 -0.06 -2.59
N ARG A 45 -2.50 0.21 -3.87
CA ARG A 45 -3.51 0.41 -4.92
C ARG A 45 -4.44 -0.79 -5.04
N PHE A 46 -3.88 -2.00 -5.10
CA PHE A 46 -4.66 -3.23 -5.17
C PHE A 46 -5.60 -3.36 -3.95
N HIS A 47 -5.10 -3.08 -2.75
CA HIS A 47 -5.92 -3.09 -1.54
C HIS A 47 -7.06 -2.06 -1.61
N SER A 48 -6.78 -0.82 -2.03
CA SER A 48 -7.80 0.23 -2.19
C SER A 48 -8.86 -0.15 -3.22
N LEU A 49 -8.45 -0.66 -4.39
CA LEU A 49 -9.36 -1.08 -5.45
C LEU A 49 -10.24 -2.25 -5.01
N ARG A 50 -9.66 -3.25 -4.34
CA ARG A 50 -10.41 -4.38 -3.80
C ARG A 50 -11.46 -3.93 -2.79
N THR A 51 -11.09 -3.03 -1.87
CA THR A 51 -12.01 -2.51 -0.86
C THR A 51 -13.14 -1.68 -1.51
N TYR A 52 -12.82 -0.90 -2.54
CA TYR A 52 -13.83 -0.18 -3.32
C TYR A 52 -14.79 -1.15 -4.02
N LEU A 53 -14.29 -2.14 -4.75
CA LEU A 53 -15.10 -3.15 -5.43
C LEU A 53 -16.02 -3.87 -4.44
N GLN A 54 -15.48 -4.32 -3.30
CA GLN A 54 -16.25 -4.98 -2.25
C GLN A 54 -17.40 -4.09 -1.73
N THR A 55 -17.12 -2.80 -1.56
CA THR A 55 -18.13 -1.82 -1.12
C THR A 55 -19.22 -1.66 -2.16
N GLN A 56 -18.88 -1.65 -3.44
CA GLN A 56 -19.86 -1.52 -4.51
C GLN A 56 -20.75 -2.75 -4.66
N ILE A 57 -20.17 -3.95 -4.51
CA ILE A 57 -20.93 -5.21 -4.42
C ILE A 57 -21.92 -5.16 -3.25
N TRP A 58 -21.49 -4.69 -2.06
CA TRP A 58 -22.39 -4.54 -0.91
C TRP A 58 -23.51 -3.53 -1.14
N ARG A 59 -23.29 -2.52 -1.98
CA ARG A 59 -24.31 -1.56 -2.39
C ARG A 59 -25.23 -2.07 -3.51
N GLY A 60 -25.07 -3.34 -3.91
CA GLY A 60 -25.85 -3.97 -4.98
C GLY A 60 -25.41 -3.59 -6.38
N ASN A 61 -24.26 -2.91 -6.53
CA ASN A 61 -23.72 -2.55 -7.83
C ASN A 61 -22.81 -3.67 -8.37
N ASN A 62 -23.44 -4.66 -9.02
CA ASN A 62 -22.79 -5.86 -9.54
C ASN A 62 -22.30 -5.72 -10.98
N THR A 63 -22.40 -4.54 -11.59
CA THR A 63 -21.93 -4.29 -12.96
C THR A 63 -20.48 -3.82 -13.02
N LEU A 64 -19.85 -3.58 -11.87
CA LEU A 64 -18.45 -3.19 -11.78
C LEU A 64 -17.57 -4.44 -11.77
N ASP A 65 -16.80 -4.64 -12.82
CA ASP A 65 -15.78 -5.69 -12.85
C ASP A 65 -14.43 -5.17 -12.36
N ALA A 66 -13.65 -6.06 -11.75
CA ALA A 66 -12.32 -5.73 -11.25
C ALA A 66 -11.36 -5.25 -12.37
N VAL A 67 -11.64 -5.63 -13.62
CA VAL A 67 -10.85 -5.25 -14.79
C VAL A 67 -11.06 -3.79 -15.19
N ASP A 68 -12.19 -3.19 -14.82
CA ASP A 68 -12.54 -1.79 -15.15
C ASP A 68 -11.87 -0.78 -14.21
N LEU A 69 -11.21 -1.28 -13.16
CA LEU A 69 -10.63 -0.48 -12.07
C LEU A 69 -9.10 -0.29 -12.20
N GLY A 70 -8.47 -0.83 -13.25
CA GLY A 70 -7.02 -0.92 -13.44
C GLY A 70 -6.49 -0.23 -14.68
#